data_AF-A0A973EX44-F1
#
_entry.id   AF-A0A973EX44-F1
#
_cell.length_a   1.000
_cell.length_b   1.000
_cell.length_c   1.000
_cell.angle_alpha   90.00
_cell.angle_beta   90.00
_cell.angle_gamma   90.00
#
_symmetry.space_group_name_H-M   'P 1'
#
loop_
_entity.id
_entity.type
_entity.pdbx_description
1 polymer ?
#
loop_
_entity_poly.entity_id
_entity_poly.type
_entity_poly.pdbx_seq_one_letter_code
_entity_poly.pdbx_strand_id
1 'polypeptide(L)'
;GIKTEKLSIAQKIIVERFEISELKPSARLNQGHYTNIVNGKFICDTIEFAANTTVIRTAQPLANLAAYLLEPLSTDGLLTWNYFDRYLVPQWGMGFYPYPVYRVVDRQDLKTGR
;
A
#
# COMPACT_ATOMS: atom_id res chain seq x y z
N GLY A 1 16.40 -8.87 -6.82
CA GLY A 1 15.00 -8.41 -6.77
C GLY A 1 14.84 -7.34 -5.70
N ILE A 2 13.62 -6.85 -5.48
CA ILE A 2 13.30 -5.92 -4.37
C ILE A 2 13.59 -6.63 -3.05
N LYS A 3 14.45 -6.07 -2.21
CA LYS A 3 14.72 -6.59 -0.86
C LYS A 3 13.65 -6.11 0.10
N THR A 4 13.25 -7.02 0.98
CA THR A 4 12.29 -6.75 2.05
C THR A 4 12.95 -7.07 3.39
N GLU A 5 12.54 -6.34 4.42
CA GLU A 5 12.86 -6.57 5.83
C GLU A 5 11.54 -6.77 6.59
N LYS A 6 11.61 -7.19 7.85
CA LYS A 6 10.45 -7.27 8.73
C LYS A 6 10.67 -6.47 10.00
N LEU A 7 9.62 -5.84 10.53
CA LEU A 7 9.66 -5.28 11.89
C LEU A 7 9.92 -6.40 12.89
N SER A 8 10.89 -6.22 13.78
CA SER A 8 11.24 -7.23 14.80
C SER A 8 10.31 -7.19 16.01
N ILE A 9 9.67 -6.04 16.26
CA ILE A 9 8.70 -5.82 17.32
C ILE A 9 7.53 -4.97 16.81
N ALA A 10 6.42 -4.95 17.55
CA ALA A 10 5.38 -3.97 17.31
C ALA A 10 5.91 -2.55 17.57
N GLN A 11 5.58 -1.61 16.69
CA GLN A 11 6.11 -0.26 16.75
C GLN A 11 5.11 0.76 16.19
N LYS A 12 4.98 1.90 16.88
CA LYS A 12 4.25 3.07 16.37
C LYS A 12 5.15 3.86 15.42
N ILE A 13 4.64 4.15 14.23
CA ILE A 13 5.38 4.81 13.15
C ILE A 13 4.49 5.91 12.59
N ILE A 14 5.07 7.10 12.39
CA ILE A 14 4.41 8.21 11.69
C ILE A 14 4.47 7.89 10.19
N VAL A 15 3.32 7.83 9.53
CA VAL A 15 3.21 7.43 8.14
C VAL A 15 2.28 8.34 7.38
N GLU A 16 2.45 8.41 6.06
CA GLU A 16 1.37 8.79 5.18
C GLU A 16 0.58 7.54 4.78
N ARG A 17 -0.73 7.56 5.04
CA ARG A 17 -1.67 6.54 4.55
C ARG A 17 -2.53 7.10 3.43
N PHE A 18 -2.89 6.25 2.49
CA PHE A 18 -3.85 6.61 1.45
C PHE A 18 -5.27 6.29 1.90
N GLU A 19 -6.11 7.32 1.99
CA GLU A 19 -7.53 7.21 2.28
C GLU A 19 -8.32 7.17 0.98
N ILE A 20 -8.93 6.01 0.70
CA ILE A 20 -9.73 5.77 -0.50
C ILE A 20 -11.08 6.48 -0.32
N SER A 21 -11.42 7.38 -1.25
CA SER A 21 -12.74 8.01 -1.33
C SER A 21 -13.65 7.33 -2.37
N GLU A 22 -13.06 6.75 -3.42
CA GLU A 22 -13.77 6.01 -4.45
C GLU A 22 -12.88 4.89 -4.98
N LEU A 23 -13.44 3.70 -5.17
CA LEU A 23 -12.83 2.59 -5.89
C LEU A 23 -13.89 1.98 -6.80
N LYS A 24 -13.67 2.03 -8.11
CA LYS A 24 -14.60 1.48 -9.10
C LYS A 24 -13.87 0.74 -10.21
N PRO A 25 -14.48 -0.29 -10.80
CA PRO A 25 -13.94 -0.94 -11.97
C PRO A 25 -14.00 0.00 -13.18
N SER A 26 -13.02 -0.12 -14.08
CA SER A 26 -13.07 0.49 -15.39
C SER A 26 -14.22 -0.09 -16.22
N ALA A 27 -14.78 0.71 -17.14
CA ALA A 27 -15.91 0.28 -17.96
C ALA A 27 -15.52 -0.71 -19.09
N ARG A 28 -14.22 -0.86 -19.37
CA ARG A 28 -13.70 -1.69 -20.47
C ARG A 28 -12.76 -2.74 -19.92
N LEU A 29 -12.93 -3.97 -20.40
CA LEU A 29 -12.04 -5.07 -20.07
C LEU A 29 -10.65 -4.82 -20.68
N ASN A 30 -9.60 -4.98 -19.88
CA ASN A 30 -8.21 -4.94 -20.30
C ASN A 30 -7.52 -6.23 -19.88
N GLN A 31 -7.13 -7.06 -20.85
CA GLN A 31 -6.44 -8.34 -20.61
C GLN A 31 -7.13 -9.24 -19.56
N GLY A 32 -8.46 -9.26 -19.53
CA GLY A 32 -9.24 -10.06 -18.57
C GLY A 32 -9.51 -9.38 -17.23
N HIS A 33 -9.09 -8.13 -17.05
CA HIS A 33 -9.32 -7.35 -15.83
C HIS A 33 -10.21 -6.13 -16.11
N TYR A 34 -11.15 -5.87 -15.20
CA TYR A 34 -11.74 -4.54 -15.06
C TYR A 34 -10.88 -3.77 -14.06
N THR A 35 -9.82 -3.15 -14.58
CA THR A 35 -8.82 -2.44 -13.77
C THR A 35 -9.45 -1.40 -12.87
N ASN A 36 -8.88 -1.22 -11.68
CA ASN A 36 -9.39 -0.25 -10.72
C ASN A 36 -9.12 1.18 -11.16
N ILE A 37 -10.15 2.02 -11.02
CA ILE A 37 -10.07 3.47 -10.99
C ILE A 37 -10.24 3.86 -9.53
N VAL A 38 -9.23 4.52 -8.95
CA VAL A 38 -9.22 4.90 -7.54
C VAL A 38 -9.07 6.41 -7.39
N ASN A 39 -9.81 6.97 -6.43
CA ASN A 39 -9.63 8.33 -5.96
C ASN A 39 -9.43 8.30 -4.43
N GLY A 40 -8.68 9.29 -3.93
CA GLY A 40 -8.37 9.38 -2.52
C GLY A 40 -7.35 10.46 -2.24
N LYS A 41 -6.87 10.50 -1.00
CA LYS A 41 -5.86 11.47 -0.55
C LYS A 41 -4.88 10.83 0.41
N PHE A 42 -3.67 11.37 0.46
CA PHE A 42 -2.70 11.04 1.50
C PHE A 42 -2.98 11.87 2.74
N ILE A 43 -2.92 11.21 3.90
CA ILE A 43 -2.99 11.86 5.20
C ILE A 43 -1.87 11.34 6.10
N CYS A 44 -1.29 12.22 6.91
CA CYS A 44 -0.32 11.84 7.93
C CYS A 44 -1.04 11.27 9.16
N ASP A 45 -0.57 10.12 9.64
CA ASP A 45 -1.15 9.42 10.77
C ASP A 45 -0.06 8.70 11.58
N THR A 46 -0.34 8.39 12.85
CA THR A 46 0.56 7.55 13.67
C THR A 46 -0.07 6.18 13.86
N ILE A 47 0.50 5.18 13.21
CA ILE A 47 -0.05 3.82 13.18
C ILE A 47 0.85 2.86 13.93
N GLU A 48 0.25 1.98 14.73
CA GLU A 48 0.92 0.86 15.34
C GLU A 48 0.97 -0.32 14.37
N PHE A 49 2.17 -0.70 13.96
CA PHE A 49 2.41 -1.87 13.15
C PHE A 49 2.86 -3.03 14.03
N ALA A 50 2.37 -4.24 13.74
CA ALA A 50 2.76 -5.42 14.47
C ALA A 50 4.20 -5.88 14.11
N ALA A 51 4.78 -6.74 14.94
CA ALA A 51 5.96 -7.49 14.53
C ALA A 51 5.66 -8.30 13.27
N ASN A 52 6.69 -8.56 12.45
CA ASN A 52 6.60 -9.20 11.14
C ASN A 52 5.95 -8.38 10.01
N THR A 53 5.57 -7.12 10.24
CA THR A 53 5.18 -6.21 9.14
C THR A 53 6.34 -6.03 8.17
N THR A 54 6.07 -6.19 6.87
CA THR A 54 7.06 -6.04 5.80
C THR A 54 7.46 -4.58 5.62
N VAL A 55 8.77 -4.34 5.59
CA VAL A 55 9.39 -3.03 5.33
C VAL A 55 10.18 -3.11 4.04
N ILE A 56 9.97 -2.15 3.14
CA ILE A 56 10.75 -1.99 1.91
C ILE A 56 11.50 -0.67 2.01
N ARG A 57 12.82 -0.73 2.15
CA ARG A 57 13.65 0.49 2.16
C ARG A 57 13.79 1.03 0.75
N THR A 58 13.82 2.35 0.59
CA THR A 58 14.01 3.00 -0.72
C THR A 58 15.50 3.18 -1.09
N ALA A 59 16.42 3.00 -0.13
CA ALA A 59 17.86 3.02 -0.35
C ALA A 59 18.39 1.67 -0.90
N GLN A 60 17.82 1.20 -2.01
CA GLN A 60 18.24 -0.04 -2.67
C GLN A 60 17.96 0.00 -4.19
N PRO A 61 18.61 -0.87 -4.99
CA PRO A 61 18.22 -1.08 -6.37
C PRO A 61 16.75 -1.47 -6.50
N LEU A 62 16.08 -0.99 -7.56
CA LEU A 62 14.65 -1.22 -7.84
C LEU A 62 13.67 -0.60 -6.82
N ALA A 63 14.12 0.31 -5.95
CA ALA A 63 13.22 1.05 -5.07
C ALA A 63 12.12 1.81 -5.83
N ASN A 64 12.47 2.44 -6.95
CA ASN A 64 11.50 3.14 -7.80
C ASN A 64 10.43 2.19 -8.36
N LEU A 65 10.82 0.95 -8.70
CA LEU A 65 9.87 -0.06 -9.15
C LEU A 65 8.94 -0.50 -8.01
N ALA A 66 9.48 -0.72 -6.80
CA ALA A 66 8.67 -1.03 -5.63
C ALA A 66 7.66 0.09 -5.32
N ALA A 67 8.12 1.34 -5.34
CA ALA A 67 7.26 2.51 -5.17
C ALA A 67 6.18 2.56 -6.26
N TYR A 68 6.55 2.40 -7.53
CA TYR A 68 5.60 2.41 -8.64
C TYR A 68 4.52 1.31 -8.56
N LEU A 69 4.91 0.10 -8.15
CA LEU A 69 3.98 -1.03 -8.01
C LEU A 69 3.02 -0.86 -6.82
N LEU A 70 3.49 -0.24 -5.73
CA LEU A 70 2.75 -0.12 -4.47
C LEU A 70 2.02 1.22 -4.31
N GLU A 71 2.36 2.24 -5.12
CA GLU A 71 1.71 3.54 -5.12
C GLU A 71 0.25 3.40 -5.60
N PRO A 72 -0.75 3.77 -4.77
CA PRO A 72 -2.16 3.56 -5.08
C PRO A 72 -2.64 4.34 -6.31
N LEU A 73 -2.05 5.51 -6.58
CA LEU A 73 -2.41 6.35 -7.73
C LEU A 73 -1.62 6.01 -9.01
N SER A 74 -0.79 4.96 -8.98
CA SER A 74 -0.07 4.49 -10.16
C SER A 74 -1.04 3.97 -11.24
N THR A 75 -0.74 4.23 -12.50
CA THR A 75 -1.60 3.82 -13.63
C THR A 75 -1.41 2.37 -14.07
N ASP A 76 -0.37 1.69 -13.54
CA ASP A 76 -0.03 0.31 -13.88
C ASP A 76 0.50 -0.43 -12.63
N GLY A 77 -0.02 -0.04 -11.46
CA GLY A 77 0.37 -0.61 -10.17
C GLY A 77 -0.46 -1.83 -9.78
N LEU A 78 -0.11 -2.45 -8.65
CA LEU A 78 -0.82 -3.62 -8.13
C LEU A 78 -2.29 -3.31 -7.81
N LEU A 79 -2.59 -2.10 -7.32
CA LEU A 79 -3.97 -1.68 -7.09
C LEU A 79 -4.75 -1.59 -8.40
N THR A 80 -4.16 -1.00 -9.45
CA THR A 80 -4.78 -0.90 -10.77
C THR A 80 -5.20 -2.27 -11.30
N TRP A 81 -4.36 -3.29 -11.10
CA TRP A 81 -4.59 -4.66 -11.54
C TRP A 81 -5.31 -5.56 -10.53
N ASN A 82 -6.11 -4.96 -9.64
CA ASN A 82 -7.01 -5.67 -8.73
C ASN A 82 -6.34 -6.56 -7.66
N TYR A 83 -5.02 -6.43 -7.45
CA TYR A 83 -4.28 -7.31 -6.53
C TYR A 83 -4.77 -7.22 -5.09
N PHE A 84 -5.21 -6.03 -4.66
CA PHE A 84 -5.65 -5.77 -3.28
C PHE A 84 -7.16 -5.91 -3.07
N ASP A 85 -7.96 -6.18 -4.10
CA ASP A 85 -9.43 -6.07 -4.05
C ASP A 85 -10.05 -6.96 -2.98
N ARG A 86 -9.56 -8.20 -2.86
CA ARG A 86 -10.02 -9.16 -1.85
C ARG A 86 -9.81 -8.66 -0.42
N TYR A 87 -8.82 -7.81 -0.20
CA TYR A 87 -8.57 -7.19 1.10
C TYR A 87 -9.33 -5.87 1.24
N LEU A 88 -9.41 -5.04 0.19
CA LEU A 88 -10.01 -3.71 0.28
C LEU A 88 -11.53 -3.74 0.39
N VAL A 89 -12.19 -4.68 -0.28
CA VAL A 89 -13.64 -4.77 -0.32
C VAL A 89 -14.11 -5.75 0.75
N PRO A 90 -14.77 -5.28 1.83
CA PRO A 90 -15.29 -6.17 2.86
C PRO A 90 -16.38 -7.08 2.29
N GLN A 91 -16.44 -8.32 2.78
CA GLN A 91 -17.55 -9.23 2.46
C GLN A 91 -18.88 -8.72 3.02
N TRP A 92 -18.83 -7.98 4.13
CA TRP A 92 -19.98 -7.46 4.85
C TRP A 92 -19.70 -6.03 5.32
N GLY A 93 -20.68 -5.13 5.17
CA GLY A 93 -20.56 -3.74 5.58
C GLY A 93 -20.32 -2.78 4.40
N MET A 94 -20.36 -1.50 4.71
CA MET A 94 -20.15 -0.41 3.73
C MET A 94 -18.73 0.15 3.84
N GLY A 95 -18.20 0.64 2.73
CA GLY A 95 -16.88 1.29 2.67
C GLY A 95 -15.75 0.33 2.30
N PHE A 96 -14.52 0.84 2.37
CA PHE A 96 -13.30 0.11 2.04
C PHE A 96 -12.40 -0.03 3.27
N TYR A 97 -11.70 -1.15 3.36
CA TYR A 97 -10.60 -1.26 4.31
C TYR A 97 -9.46 -0.29 3.93
N PRO A 98 -8.64 0.16 4.90
CA PRO A 98 -7.52 1.06 4.62
C PRO A 98 -6.53 0.43 3.65
N TYR A 99 -6.04 1.19 2.67
CA TYR A 99 -5.03 0.70 1.73
C TYR A 99 -3.80 0.13 2.46
N PRO A 100 -3.32 -1.09 2.13
CA PRO A 100 -2.37 -1.80 2.99
C PRO A 100 -0.91 -1.35 2.82
N VAL A 101 -0.64 -0.26 2.10
CA VAL A 101 0.69 0.31 1.90
C VAL A 101 0.75 1.70 2.52
N TYR A 102 1.78 1.91 3.33
CA TYR A 102 2.01 3.14 4.08
C TYR A 102 3.39 3.69 3.72
N ARG A 103 3.52 5.02 3.62
CA ARG A 103 4.79 5.68 3.31
C ARG A 103 5.41 6.25 4.57
N VAL A 104 6.70 5.99 4.77
CA VAL A 104 7.51 6.66 5.80
C VAL A 104 8.32 7.74 5.09
N VAL A 105 7.89 9.01 5.22
CA VAL A 105 8.51 10.14 4.54
C VAL A 105 9.73 10.65 5.31
N ASP A 106 9.56 10.81 6.63
CA ASP A 106 10.61 11.29 7.52
C ASP A 106 11.44 10.14 8.08
N ARG A 107 12.72 10.42 8.34
CA ARG A 107 13.64 9.46 8.95
C ARG A 107 13.12 9.04 10.33
N GLN A 108 12.80 7.77 10.47
CA GLN A 108 12.39 7.15 11.72
C GLN A 108 13.20 5.89 11.99
N ASP A 109 13.50 5.64 13.26
CA ASP A 109 14.25 4.47 13.68
C ASP A 109 13.34 3.23 13.66
N LEU A 110 13.44 2.42 12.61
CA LEU A 110 12.66 1.19 12.45
C LEU A 110 13.48 0.00 12.94
N LYS A 111 13.00 -0.68 13.98
CA LYS A 111 13.62 -1.92 14.45
C LYS A 111 13.27 -3.07 13.52
N THR A 112 14.16 -3.37 12.59
CA THR A 112 13.97 -4.44 11.59
C THR A 112 14.92 -5.61 11.80
N GLY A 113 14.45 -6.80 11.42
CA GLY A 113 15.22 -8.04 11.28
C GLY A 113 15.13 -8.58 9.85
N ARG A 114 15.94 -9.61 9.57
CA ARG A 114 15.80 -10.41 8.33
C ARG A 114 14.60 -11.32 8.40
#